data_AF-A0A924BG78-F1
#
_entry.id   AF-A0A924BG78-F1
#
_cell.length_a   1.000
_cell.length_b   1.000
_cell.length_c   1.000
_cell.angle_alpha   90.00
_cell.angle_beta   90.00
_cell.angle_gamma   90.00
#
_symmetry.space_group_name_H-M   'P 1'
#
loop_
_entity.id
_entity.type
_entity.pdbx_description
1 polymer ?
#
loop_
_entity_poly.entity_id
_entity_poly.type
_entity_poly.pdbx_seq_one_letter_code
_entity_poly.pdbx_strand_id
1 'polypeptide(L)' 'MGQKLLIKLIEDGLKNNAKWVTLEVKVTNMEAQKLYEKFGFSVKGRRKNYYQQDRQDALIMWT' A
#
# COMPACT_ATOMS: atom_id res chain seq x y z
N MET A 1 -3.18 4.14 -14.82
CA MET A 1 -2.33 5.31 -14.46
C MET A 1 -1.76 5.20 -13.04
N GLY A 2 -2.52 4.82 -12.00
CA GLY A 2 -2.01 4.71 -10.62
C GLY A 2 -0.86 3.72 -10.39
N GLN A 3 -0.82 2.59 -11.11
CA GLN A 3 0.26 1.60 -11.00
C GLN A 3 1.64 2.17 -11.40
N LYS A 4 1.71 3.02 -12.43
CA LYS A 4 2.98 3.63 -12.88
C LYS A 4 3.55 4.58 -11.83
N LEU A 5 2.69 5.32 -11.13
CA LEU A 5 3.13 6.21 -10.04
C LEU A 5 3.66 5.41 -8.85
N LEU A 6 2.99 4.32 -8.48
CA LEU A 6 3.47 3.42 -7.42
C LEU A 6 4.85 2.84 -7.76
N ILE A 7 5.02 2.29 -8.97
CA ILE A 7 6.30 1.73 -9.41
C ILE A 7 7.39 2.80 -9.32
N LYS A 8 7.10 4.02 -9.78
CA LYS A 8 8.04 5.14 -9.71
C LYS A 8 8.45 5.49 -8.28
N LEU A 9 7.50 5.50 -7.34
CA LEU A 9 7.79 5.74 -5.92
C LEU A 9 8.63 4.62 -5.30
N ILE A 10 8.38 3.36 -5.67
CA ILE A 10 9.19 2.22 -5.23
C ILE A 10 10.61 2.35 -5.80
N GLU A 11 10.75 2.62 -7.09
CA GLU A 11 12.06 2.82 -7.75
C GLU A 11 12.84 3.97 -7.11
N ASP A 12 12.18 5.09 -6.82
CA ASP A 12 12.83 6.23 -6.17
C ASP A 12 13.20 5.90 -4.71
N GLY A 13 12.38 5.14 -3.98
CA GLY A 13 12.73 4.61 -2.66
C GLY A 13 13.97 3.71 -2.70
N LEU A 14 14.04 2.78 -3.65
CA LEU A 14 15.19 1.91 -3.87
C LEU A 14 16.47 2.72 -4.18
N LYS A 15 16.36 3.75 -5.03
CA LYS A 15 17.49 4.67 -5.33
C LYS A 15 17.98 5.42 -4.10
N ASN A 16 17.11 5.68 -3.13
CA ASN A 16 17.46 6.35 -1.87
C ASN A 16 17.87 5.36 -0.76
N ASN A 17 18.13 4.09 -1.07
CA ASN A 17 18.44 3.04 -0.09
C ASN A 17 17.37 2.88 1.00
N ALA A 18 16.09 3.14 0.66
CA ALA A 18 15.00 2.86 1.57
C ALA A 18 14.97 1.36 1.89
N LYS A 19 14.99 1.03 3.18
CA LYS A 19 14.93 -0.38 3.63
C LYS A 19 13.54 -1.00 3.43
N TRP A 20 12.50 -0.16 3.47
CA TRP A 20 11.11 -0.59 3.42
C TRP A 20 10.27 0.48 2.72
N VAL A 21 9.26 0.05 1.98
CA VAL A 21 8.20 0.92 1.47
C VAL A 21 6.91 0.54 2.15
N THR A 22 6.17 1.53 2.67
CA THR A 22 4.90 1.30 3.35
C THR A 22 3.76 2.02 2.64
N LEU A 23 2.60 1.38 2.55
CA LEU A 23 1.39 1.99 2.02
C LEU A 23 0.16 1.61 2.85
N GLU A 24 -0.91 2.37 2.66
CA GLU A 24 -2.22 2.12 3.26
C GLU A 24 -3.27 1.95 2.17
N VAL A 25 -4.08 0.90 2.28
CA VAL A 25 -5.11 0.58 1.28
C VAL A 25 -6.44 0.22 1.95
N LYS A 26 -7.58 0.66 1.40
CA LYS A 26 -8.91 0.27 1.87
C LYS A 26 -9.03 -1.25 1.93
N VAL A 27 -9.59 -1.79 3.03
CA VAL A 27 -9.82 -3.24 3.19
C VAL A 27 -10.72 -3.83 2.10
N THR A 28 -11.58 -3.01 1.48
CA THR A 28 -12.48 -3.42 0.40
C THR A 28 -11.85 -3.34 -0.99
N ASN A 29 -10.71 -2.66 -1.16
CA ASN A 29 -10.08 -2.51 -2.46
C ASN A 29 -9.18 -3.71 -2.79
N MET A 30 -9.83 -4.84 -3.09
CA MET A 30 -9.15 -6.12 -3.37
C MET A 30 -8.24 -6.06 -4.60
N GLU A 31 -8.58 -5.24 -5.60
CA GLU A 31 -7.73 -5.08 -6.79
C GLU A 31 -6.39 -4.43 -6.46
N ALA A 32 -6.42 -3.34 -5.66
CA ALA A 32 -5.20 -2.67 -5.21
C ALA A 32 -4.36 -3.57 -4.29
N GLN A 33 -5.00 -4.31 -3.37
CA GLN A 33 -4.30 -5.27 -2.50
C GLN A 33 -3.54 -6.32 -3.31
N LYS A 34 -4.21 -6.98 -4.26
CA LYS A 34 -3.58 -7.97 -5.16
C LYS A 34 -2.46 -7.36 -6.01
N LEU A 35 -2.61 -6.10 -6.42
CA LEU A 35 -1.56 -5.39 -7.15
C LEU A 35 -0.31 -5.23 -6.27
N TYR A 36 -0.48 -4.77 -5.03
CA TYR A 36 0.63 -4.54 -4.11
C TYR A 36 1.30 -5.86 -3.68
N GLU A 37 0.53 -6.93 -3.46
CA GLU A 37 1.07 -8.26 -3.20
C GLU A 37 2.02 -8.74 -4.32
N LYS A 38 1.69 -8.46 -5.58
CA LYS A 38 2.57 -8.78 -6.73
C LYS A 38 3.90 -8.01 -6.70
N PHE A 39 3.95 -6.87 -6.03
CA PHE A 39 5.16 -6.07 -5.84
C PHE A 39 5.90 -6.41 -4.52
N GLY A 40 5.53 -7.49 -3.84
CA GLY A 40 6.19 -7.97 -2.63
C GLY A 40 5.66 -7.37 -1.33
N PHE A 41 4.62 -6.53 -1.39
CA PHE A 41 4.01 -5.99 -0.17
C PHE A 41 3.24 -7.07 0.58
N SER A 42 3.31 -7.02 1.90
CA SER A 42 2.56 -7.89 2.81
C SER A 42 1.84 -7.07 3.87
N VAL A 43 0.67 -7.52 4.31
CA VAL A 43 -0.09 -6.85 5.37
C VAL A 43 0.69 -6.94 6.68
N LYS A 44 0.94 -5.78 7.30
CA LYS A 44 1.59 -5.66 8.62
C LYS A 44 0.64 -5.16 9.70
N GLY A 45 -0.52 -4.64 9.33
CA GLY A 45 -1.51 -4.18 10.30
C GLY A 45 -2.80 -3.69 9.68
N ARG A 46 -3.74 -3.31 10.54
CA ARG A 46 -5.05 -2.78 10.16
C ARG A 46 -5.37 -1.56 11.02
N ARG A 47 -5.71 -0.44 10.39
CA ARG A 47 -6.21 0.78 11.04
C ARG A 47 -7.73 0.77 10.98
N LYS A 48 -8.37 0.72 12.15
CA LYS A 48 -9.84 0.77 12.26
C LYS A 48 -10.35 2.18 11.96
N ASN A 49 -11.45 2.29 11.22
CA ASN A 49 -12.14 3.55 10.89
C ASN A 49 -11.23 4.62 10.27
N TYR A 50 -10.21 4.21 9.52
CA TYR A 50 -9.21 5.12 8.95
C TYR A 50 -9.83 6.08 7.92
N TYR A 51 -10.71 5.56 7.06
CA TYR A 51 -11.47 6.37 6.12
C TYR A 51 -12.78 6.80 6.76
N GLN A 52 -12.79 7.99 7.37
CA GLN A 52 -13.91 8.49 8.19
C GLN A 52 -15.22 8.66 7.41
N GLN A 53 -15.13 8.97 6.12
CA GLN A 53 -16.30 9.21 5.26
C GLN A 53 -17.20 7.96 5.13
N ASP A 54 -16.59 6.77 5.11
CA ASP A 54 -17.30 5.49 4.95
C ASP A 54 -17.12 4.56 6.17
N ARG A 55 -16.48 5.05 7.25
CA ARG A 55 -15.97 4.25 8.40
C ARG A 55 -15.25 2.98 7.97
N GLN A 56 -14.48 3.06 6.89
CA GLN A 56 -13.76 1.91 6.36
C GLN A 56 -12.38 1.80 6.96
N ASP A 57 -11.98 0.56 7.21
CA ASP A 57 -10.66 0.23 7.70
C ASP A 57 -9.62 0.30 6.56
N ALA A 58 -8.37 0.51 6.94
CA ALA A 58 -7.22 0.43 6.04
C ALA A 58 -6.29 -0.71 6.46
N LEU A 59 -5.72 -1.41 5.50
CA LEU A 59 -4.58 -2.28 5.68
C LEU A 59 -3.30 -1.47 5.54
N ILE A 60 -2.37 -1.69 6.45
CA ILE A 60 -0.99 -1.20 6.33
C ILE A 60 -0.19 -2.33 5.68
N MET A 61 0.44 -2.07 4.54
CA MET A 61 1.24 -3.06 3.81
C MET A 61 2.67 -2.58 3.62
N TRP A 62 3.65 -3.47 3.85
CA TRP A 62 5.08 -3.19 3.76
C TRP A 62 5.76 -4.18 2.80
N THR A 63 6.75 -3.71 2.02
CA THR A 63 7.70 -4.59 1.30
C THR A 63 8.63 -5.33 2.23
#